data_AF-A0A7C3XH77-F1
#
_entry.id   AF-A0A7C3XH77-F1
#
_cell.length_a   1.000
_cell.length_b   1.000
_cell.length_c   1.000
_cell.angle_alpha   90.00
_cell.angle_beta   90.00
_cell.angle_gamma   90.00
#
_symmetry.space_group_name_H-M   'P 1'
#
loop_
_entity.id
_entity.type
_entity.pdbx_description
1 polymer ?
#
loop_
_entity_poly.entity_id
_entity_poly.type
_entity_poly.pdbx_seq_one_letter_code
_entity_poly.pdbx_strand_id
1 'polypeptide(L)'
;HVVPLCVRRAGRAAETPVDRLEALQQGDVVVAAALRHGERRRTPKLLRRRRKVWKQGTFRLLPTLGLLWRRADPIVRVSAAALLLLFLAAVLVYHYSMGLDWLDAVYFTVTIMTTVGFGDISLRDTPSPVKIFGIVTMLAGALLLVMVLSAVAGYIVSRGLEQAMGLPRTALKEHFVVVGLGNIGHRVVTRLHEYGVDVLAIESGTDIRFSNILPREIPLLYGDGTDPRVLQSAGVERARALVAVTDSDMANLRAAHEAREMNPTIRTVVRVFSERLAEQLGAQTLGIDVALNPSISAGATFAACALADGVLAGISMGERLLVIRKAFAQLASDQTIEAHRLRESQGMLVLFRVTPDSSGVEVVREADLIRDGDELIVMEEYRAGVRGAPGCYWSEPSKPEMVGASQVAV
;
A
#
# COMPACT_ATOMS: atom_id res chain seq x y z
N HIS A 1 26.63 7.26 21.79
CA HIS A 1 26.27 8.68 21.93
C HIS A 1 25.05 8.75 22.83
N VAL A 2 25.26 9.29 24.03
CA VAL A 2 24.30 9.35 25.14
C VAL A 2 23.17 10.30 24.75
N VAL A 3 21.92 9.85 24.87
CA VAL A 3 20.73 10.68 24.67
C VAL A 3 20.28 11.14 26.07
N PRO A 4 20.19 12.44 26.37
CA PRO A 4 19.64 12.89 27.64
C PRO A 4 18.11 12.74 27.63
N LEU A 5 17.55 12.18 28.69
CA LEU A 5 16.12 12.14 28.98
C LEU A 5 15.82 13.19 30.06
N CYS A 6 15.00 14.18 29.74
CA CYS A 6 14.50 15.14 30.73
C CYS A 6 13.24 14.57 31.40
N VAL A 7 13.32 14.30 32.71
CA VAL A 7 12.15 14.03 33.56
C VAL A 7 11.80 15.33 34.30
N ARG A 8 10.58 15.82 34.14
CA ARG A 8 10.12 17.07 34.77
C ARG A 8 9.23 16.74 35.97
N ARG A 9 9.77 16.82 37.19
CA ARG A 9 8.96 16.95 38.42
C ARG A 9 8.75 18.43 38.73
N ALA A 10 7.58 18.73 39.30
CA ALA A 10 7.11 20.08 39.60
C ALA A 10 8.22 20.99 40.16
N GLY A 11 8.54 22.06 39.43
CA GLY A 11 9.19 23.25 40.00
C GLY A 11 10.68 23.47 39.74
N ARG A 12 11.53 22.49 39.41
CA ARG A 12 12.94 22.74 39.04
C ARG A 12 13.47 21.69 38.06
N ALA A 13 14.06 22.14 36.95
CA ALA A 13 14.81 21.29 36.03
C ALA A 13 16.19 20.98 36.65
N ALA A 14 16.48 19.71 36.89
CA ALA A 14 17.83 19.23 37.21
C ALA A 14 18.16 18.07 36.27
N GLU A 15 19.36 18.10 35.70
CA GLU A 15 19.91 17.02 34.87
C GLU A 15 20.37 15.88 35.79
N THR A 16 19.81 14.68 35.64
CA THR A 16 20.27 13.49 36.37
C THR A 16 20.87 12.49 35.38
N PRO A 17 22.10 11.98 35.59
CA PRO A 17 22.69 10.94 34.76
C PRO A 17 21.93 9.62 34.85
N VAL A 18 22.04 8.79 33.80
CA VAL A 18 21.26 7.57 33.52
C VAL A 18 21.46 6.42 34.55
N ASP A 19 22.39 6.57 35.49
CA ASP A 19 22.82 5.48 36.37
C ASP A 19 21.93 5.30 37.64
N ARG A 20 20.78 5.99 37.73
CA ARG A 20 19.78 5.83 38.80
C ARG A 20 18.37 5.67 38.22
N LEU A 21 18.07 4.49 37.68
CA LEU A 21 16.76 4.12 37.12
C LEU A 21 15.88 3.31 38.10
N GLU A 22 16.09 3.40 39.41
CA GLU A 22 15.32 2.65 40.42
C GLU A 22 14.04 3.36 40.91
N ALA A 23 13.60 4.45 40.27
CA ALA A 23 12.52 5.30 40.78
C ALA A 23 11.32 5.50 39.82
N LEU A 24 11.03 4.55 38.92
CA LEU A 24 9.81 4.55 38.11
C LEU A 24 8.77 3.60 38.71
N GLN A 25 7.55 4.10 38.93
CA GLN A 25 6.44 3.28 39.41
C GLN A 25 5.41 3.01 38.30
N GLN A 26 4.59 1.98 38.52
CA GLN A 26 3.58 1.52 37.58
C GLN A 26 2.51 2.60 37.37
N GLY A 27 2.46 3.21 36.18
CA GLY A 27 1.51 4.28 35.83
C GLY A 27 2.12 5.50 35.13
N ASP A 28 3.46 5.62 35.08
CA ASP A 28 4.11 6.75 34.43
C ASP A 28 4.06 6.65 32.89
N VAL A 29 3.47 7.66 32.23
CA VAL A 29 3.45 7.79 30.76
C VAL A 29 4.65 8.63 30.31
N VAL A 30 5.57 8.01 29.57
CA VAL A 30 6.77 8.66 29.02
C VAL A 30 6.51 9.02 27.55
N VAL A 31 6.42 10.32 27.25
CA VAL A 31 6.35 10.82 25.87
C VAL A 31 7.75 11.27 25.44
N ALA A 32 8.39 10.49 24.58
CA ALA A 32 9.67 10.85 23.97
C ALA A 32 9.44 11.47 22.58
N ALA A 33 9.64 12.78 22.45
CA ALA A 33 9.66 13.47 21.16
C ALA A 33 11.11 13.54 20.65
N ALA A 34 11.40 12.81 19.57
CA ALA A 34 12.70 12.89 18.90
C ALA A 34 12.71 14.08 17.92
N LEU A 35 13.23 15.23 18.36
CA LEU A 35 13.63 16.32 17.47
C LEU A 35 15.00 15.99 16.88
N ARG A 36 15.07 15.68 15.58
CA ARG A 36 16.36 15.54 14.88
C ARG A 36 16.71 16.85 14.18
N HIS A 37 17.71 17.53 14.74
CA HIS A 37 18.47 18.57 14.07
C HIS A 37 19.16 18.02 12.81
N GLY A 38 19.10 18.80 11.73
CA GLY A 38 19.68 18.45 10.44
C GLY A 38 21.20 18.32 10.49
N GLU A 39 21.71 17.18 10.00
CA GLU A 39 23.11 16.99 9.65
C GLU A 39 23.25 16.76 8.15
N ARG A 40 23.95 17.68 7.48
CA ARG A 40 24.51 17.50 6.13
C ARG A 40 25.47 16.31 6.15
N ARG A 41 25.10 15.18 5.54
CA ARG A 41 26.01 14.03 5.38
C ARG A 41 26.79 14.11 4.07
N ARG A 42 28.12 14.14 4.23
CA ARG A 42 29.14 13.99 3.20
C ARG A 42 29.02 12.64 2.48
N THR A 43 29.18 12.66 1.16
CA THR A 43 29.24 11.49 0.28
C THR A 43 30.50 10.65 0.56
N PRO A 44 30.41 9.31 0.75
CA PRO A 44 31.59 8.46 0.81
C PRO A 44 32.06 8.08 -0.59
N LYS A 45 33.38 8.17 -0.81
CA LYS A 45 34.07 7.76 -2.03
C LYS A 45 33.94 6.24 -2.26
N LEU A 46 33.54 5.88 -3.48
CA LEU A 46 33.38 4.51 -3.98
C LEU A 46 34.72 3.77 -4.07
N LEU A 47 34.93 2.78 -3.21
CA LEU A 47 35.97 1.74 -3.40
C LEU A 47 35.41 0.64 -4.31
N ARG A 48 35.91 0.62 -5.55
CA ARG A 48 35.62 -0.38 -6.58
C ARG A 48 36.24 -1.73 -6.16
N ARG A 49 35.44 -2.67 -5.68
CA ARG A 49 35.85 -4.07 -5.49
C ARG A 49 35.25 -4.94 -6.59
N ARG A 50 36.04 -5.23 -7.63
CA ARG A 50 35.73 -6.25 -8.65
C ARG A 50 35.66 -7.63 -7.98
N ARG A 51 34.47 -8.23 -7.89
CA ARG A 51 34.32 -9.68 -7.62
C ARG A 51 33.94 -10.40 -8.91
N LYS A 52 34.77 -11.39 -9.24
CA LYS A 52 34.64 -12.33 -10.36
C LYS A 52 33.31 -13.08 -10.25
N VAL A 53 32.47 -12.94 -11.29
CA VAL A 53 31.31 -13.82 -11.53
C VAL A 53 31.84 -15.07 -12.20
N TRP A 54 31.81 -16.19 -11.48
CA TRP A 54 32.16 -17.50 -12.01
C TRP A 54 30.91 -18.17 -12.61
N LYS A 55 31.16 -18.83 -13.74
CA LYS A 55 30.21 -19.52 -14.61
C LYS A 55 29.48 -20.65 -13.88
N GLN A 56 28.15 -20.66 -13.92
CA GLN A 56 27.35 -21.89 -13.93
C GLN A 56 26.18 -21.73 -14.91
N GLY A 57 26.52 -21.81 -16.20
CA GLY A 57 25.57 -22.06 -17.26
C GLY A 57 25.55 -23.56 -17.53
N THR A 58 24.71 -24.31 -16.85
CA THR A 58 24.25 -25.62 -17.30
C THR A 58 22.77 -25.51 -17.62
N PHE A 59 22.50 -25.46 -18.92
CA PHE A 59 21.18 -25.45 -19.55
C PHE A 59 20.32 -26.59 -18.99
N ARG A 60 19.31 -26.27 -18.17
CA ARG A 60 18.15 -27.14 -17.88
C ARG A 60 16.93 -26.54 -18.57
N LEU A 61 16.87 -26.60 -19.91
CA LEU A 61 15.77 -26.04 -20.70
C LEU A 61 14.43 -26.76 -20.50
N LEU A 62 14.45 -28.08 -20.28
CA LEU A 62 13.23 -28.90 -20.21
C LEU A 62 12.32 -28.57 -19.00
N PRO A 63 12.82 -28.44 -17.75
CA PRO A 63 11.94 -28.09 -16.62
C PRO A 63 11.50 -26.61 -16.64
N THR A 64 12.25 -25.71 -17.29
CA THR A 64 11.86 -24.30 -17.44
C THR A 64 10.72 -24.11 -18.42
N LEU A 65 10.68 -24.88 -19.52
CA LEU A 65 9.59 -24.84 -20.50
C LEU A 65 8.25 -25.28 -19.90
N GLY A 66 8.26 -26.32 -19.06
CA GLY A 66 7.06 -26.78 -18.35
C GLY A 66 6.52 -25.76 -17.34
N LEU A 67 7.39 -25.03 -16.65
CA LEU A 67 6.99 -23.96 -15.73
C LEU A 67 6.43 -22.73 -16.46
N LEU A 68 7.03 -22.37 -17.60
CA LEU A 68 6.57 -21.28 -18.44
C LEU A 68 5.20 -21.59 -19.06
N TRP A 69 4.99 -22.82 -19.52
CA TRP A 69 3.71 -23.29 -20.04
C TRP A 69 2.59 -23.15 -19.00
N ARG A 70 2.83 -23.55 -17.75
CA ARG A 70 1.82 -23.44 -16.67
C ARG A 70 1.46 -21.99 -16.29
N ARG A 71 2.36 -21.04 -16.51
CA ARG A 71 2.15 -19.61 -16.20
C ARG A 71 1.67 -18.78 -17.38
N ALA A 72 1.69 -19.32 -18.60
CA ALA A 72 1.19 -18.61 -19.77
C ALA A 72 -0.35 -18.51 -19.73
N ASP A 73 -0.86 -17.38 -20.23
CA ASP A 73 -2.28 -17.14 -20.38
C ASP A 73 -2.97 -18.33 -21.08
N PRO A 74 -4.21 -18.67 -20.69
CA PRO A 74 -4.93 -19.79 -21.28
C PRO A 74 -5.04 -19.68 -22.80
N ILE A 75 -5.16 -18.45 -23.32
CA ILE A 75 -5.20 -18.18 -24.77
C ILE A 75 -3.90 -18.59 -25.45
N VAL A 76 -2.74 -18.21 -24.91
CA VAL A 76 -1.42 -18.53 -25.49
C VAL A 76 -1.18 -20.04 -25.49
N ARG A 77 -1.56 -20.73 -24.41
CA ARG A 77 -1.45 -22.21 -24.32
C ARG A 77 -2.29 -22.90 -25.37
N VAL A 78 -3.55 -22.48 -25.52
CA VAL A 78 -4.47 -23.05 -26.51
C VAL A 78 -3.95 -22.80 -27.93
N SER A 79 -3.50 -21.59 -28.23
CA SER A 79 -2.96 -21.25 -29.55
C SER A 79 -1.67 -22.01 -29.89
N ALA A 80 -0.75 -22.17 -28.93
CA ALA A 80 0.47 -22.95 -29.14
C ALA A 80 0.18 -24.45 -29.29
N ALA A 81 -0.77 -25.01 -28.54
CA ALA A 81 -1.21 -26.39 -28.70
C ALA A 81 -1.91 -26.62 -30.04
N ALA A 82 -2.77 -25.69 -30.46
CA ALA A 82 -3.43 -25.72 -31.76
C ALA A 82 -2.43 -25.62 -32.92
N LEU A 83 -1.40 -24.76 -32.80
CA LEU A 83 -0.34 -24.64 -33.79
C LEU A 83 0.46 -25.94 -33.92
N LEU A 84 0.83 -26.56 -32.79
CA LEU A 84 1.54 -27.84 -32.79
C LEU A 84 0.70 -28.97 -33.39
N LEU A 85 -0.59 -29.03 -33.06
CA LEU A 85 -1.51 -30.03 -33.59
C LEU A 85 -1.72 -29.86 -35.09
N LEU A 86 -1.92 -28.62 -35.56
CA LEU A 86 -2.03 -28.29 -36.98
C LEU A 86 -0.74 -28.67 -37.73
N PHE A 87 0.43 -28.36 -37.15
CA PHE A 87 1.73 -28.72 -37.71
C PHE A 87 1.89 -30.24 -37.87
N LEU A 88 1.61 -31.02 -36.83
CA LEU A 88 1.71 -32.47 -36.86
C LEU A 88 0.72 -33.10 -37.85
N ALA A 89 -0.53 -32.59 -37.87
CA ALA A 89 -1.54 -33.02 -38.84
C ALA A 89 -1.11 -32.72 -40.28
N ALA A 90 -0.52 -31.55 -40.54
CA ALA A 90 -0.03 -31.18 -41.85
C ALA A 90 1.12 -32.07 -42.32
N VAL A 91 2.11 -32.35 -41.45
CA VAL A 91 3.20 -33.30 -41.75
C VAL A 91 2.64 -34.67 -42.10
N LEU A 92 1.68 -35.17 -41.33
CA LEU A 92 1.06 -36.48 -41.56
C LEU A 92 0.31 -36.51 -42.90
N VAL A 93 -0.50 -35.48 -43.17
CA VAL A 93 -1.28 -35.37 -44.40
C VAL A 93 -0.36 -35.30 -45.61
N TYR A 94 0.70 -34.49 -45.58
CA TYR A 94 1.60 -34.37 -46.73
C TYR A 94 2.48 -35.61 -46.93
N HIS A 95 2.92 -36.27 -45.85
CA HIS A 95 3.62 -37.55 -45.95
C HIS A 95 2.75 -38.60 -46.67
N TYR A 96 1.50 -38.80 -46.24
CA TYR A 96 0.64 -39.84 -46.82
C TYR A 96 -0.02 -39.46 -48.15
N SER A 97 -0.37 -38.18 -48.35
CA SER A 97 -1.09 -37.77 -49.57
C SER A 97 -0.17 -37.38 -50.72
N MET A 98 1.00 -36.83 -50.43
CA MET A 98 1.98 -36.42 -51.45
C MET A 98 3.17 -37.38 -51.55
N GLY A 99 3.25 -38.39 -50.68
CA GLY A 99 4.34 -39.38 -50.67
C GLY A 99 5.70 -38.78 -50.33
N LEU A 100 5.73 -37.63 -49.65
CA LEU A 100 6.96 -36.95 -49.24
C LEU A 100 7.67 -37.77 -48.16
N ASP A 101 9.00 -37.76 -48.16
CA ASP A 101 9.74 -38.27 -47.00
C ASP A 101 9.40 -37.44 -45.75
N TRP A 102 9.58 -38.01 -44.56
CA TRP A 102 9.25 -37.34 -43.30
C TRP A 102 9.94 -35.98 -43.16
N LEU A 103 11.18 -35.88 -43.62
CA LEU A 103 11.94 -34.63 -43.61
C LEU A 103 11.37 -33.61 -44.60
N ASP A 104 11.00 -34.05 -45.80
CA ASP A 104 10.42 -33.19 -46.84
C ASP A 104 9.02 -32.71 -46.46
N ALA A 105 8.23 -33.53 -45.77
CA ALA A 105 6.91 -33.15 -45.25
C ALA A 105 7.02 -32.08 -44.15
N VAL A 106 8.00 -32.23 -43.24
CA VAL A 106 8.33 -31.21 -42.22
C VAL A 106 8.79 -29.92 -42.89
N TYR A 107 9.74 -30.03 -43.82
CA TYR A 107 10.26 -28.90 -44.59
C TYR A 107 9.13 -28.15 -45.29
N PHE A 108 8.29 -28.85 -46.05
CA PHE A 108 7.17 -28.26 -46.75
C PHE A 108 6.18 -27.57 -45.80
N THR A 109 5.83 -28.23 -44.68
CA THR A 109 4.93 -27.66 -43.67
C THR A 109 5.47 -26.35 -43.08
N VAL A 110 6.77 -26.31 -42.75
CA VAL A 110 7.42 -25.08 -42.25
C VAL A 110 7.35 -23.97 -43.31
N THR A 111 7.66 -24.26 -44.58
CA THR A 111 7.68 -23.24 -45.64
C THR A 111 6.33 -22.59 -45.89
N ILE A 112 5.22 -23.34 -45.80
CA ILE A 112 3.87 -22.82 -46.01
C ILE A 112 3.29 -22.13 -44.76
N MET A 113 3.62 -22.59 -43.55
CA MET A 113 3.13 -22.00 -42.29
C MET A 113 3.88 -20.72 -41.92
N THR A 114 5.16 -20.61 -42.26
CA THR A 114 5.98 -19.41 -42.01
C THR A 114 5.84 -18.35 -43.09
N THR A 115 4.97 -18.55 -44.08
CA THR A 115 4.72 -17.63 -45.21
C THR A 115 5.92 -17.39 -46.12
N VAL A 116 6.92 -18.29 -46.10
CA VAL A 116 8.13 -18.19 -46.95
C VAL A 116 7.86 -18.65 -48.38
N GLY A 117 7.29 -19.87 -48.53
CA GLY A 117 6.85 -20.42 -49.82
C GLY A 117 7.91 -20.44 -50.92
N PHE A 118 9.01 -21.18 -50.75
CA PHE A 118 10.08 -21.28 -51.77
C PHE A 118 9.60 -21.80 -53.13
N GLY A 119 8.49 -22.56 -53.17
CA GLY A 119 7.85 -23.02 -54.41
C GLY A 119 8.49 -24.25 -55.04
N ASP A 120 9.43 -24.89 -54.35
CA ASP A 120 10.12 -26.13 -54.73
C ASP A 120 9.24 -27.37 -54.55
N ILE A 121 8.41 -27.40 -53.50
CA ILE A 121 7.31 -28.35 -53.34
C ILE A 121 6.00 -27.57 -53.50
N SER A 122 5.05 -28.08 -54.29
CA SER A 122 3.82 -27.35 -54.62
C SER A 122 2.56 -28.20 -54.47
N LEU A 123 1.46 -27.54 -54.12
CA LEU A 123 0.12 -28.13 -54.09
C LEU A 123 -0.55 -28.06 -55.47
N ARG A 124 0.14 -27.70 -56.55
CA ARG A 124 -0.49 -27.44 -57.84
C ARG A 124 -1.13 -28.69 -58.44
N ASP A 125 -0.45 -29.82 -58.32
CA ASP A 125 -0.86 -31.08 -58.95
C ASP A 125 -1.55 -32.04 -57.97
N THR A 126 -1.85 -31.59 -56.74
CA THR A 126 -2.48 -32.43 -55.72
C THR A 126 -4.01 -32.48 -55.85
N PRO A 127 -4.66 -33.53 -55.30
CA PRO A 127 -6.12 -33.64 -55.25
C PRO A 127 -6.78 -32.44 -54.54
N SER A 128 -7.98 -32.05 -54.98
CA SER A 128 -8.72 -30.90 -54.42
C SER A 128 -8.84 -30.88 -52.89
N PRO A 129 -9.06 -32.02 -52.19
CA PRO A 129 -9.09 -32.02 -50.72
C PRO A 129 -7.76 -31.60 -50.07
N VAL A 130 -6.62 -32.02 -50.64
CA VAL A 130 -5.28 -31.68 -50.14
C VAL A 130 -4.97 -30.21 -50.39
N LYS A 131 -5.41 -29.67 -51.53
CA LYS A 131 -5.32 -28.23 -51.84
C LYS A 131 -6.09 -27.38 -50.83
N ILE A 132 -7.35 -27.74 -50.54
CA ILE A 132 -8.17 -27.04 -49.55
C ILE A 132 -7.52 -27.11 -48.16
N PHE A 133 -7.04 -28.29 -47.77
CA PHE A 133 -6.30 -28.46 -46.53
C PHE A 133 -5.06 -27.56 -46.45
N GLY A 134 -4.31 -27.44 -47.55
CA GLY A 134 -3.15 -26.55 -47.63
C GLY A 134 -3.52 -25.08 -47.47
N ILE A 135 -4.61 -24.62 -48.07
CA ILE A 135 -5.13 -23.24 -47.88
C ILE A 135 -5.47 -22.99 -46.41
N VAL A 136 -6.19 -23.91 -45.78
CA VAL A 136 -6.54 -23.82 -44.36
C VAL A 136 -5.28 -23.80 -43.48
N THR A 137 -4.30 -24.65 -43.79
CA THR A 137 -3.03 -24.73 -43.05
C THR A 137 -2.22 -23.46 -43.17
N MET A 138 -2.17 -22.82 -44.36
CA MET A 138 -1.49 -21.54 -44.57
C MET A 138 -2.14 -20.42 -43.73
N LEU A 139 -3.47 -20.28 -43.81
CA LEU A 139 -4.19 -19.21 -43.11
C LEU A 139 -4.16 -19.41 -41.58
N ALA A 140 -4.50 -20.60 -41.11
CA ALA A 140 -4.52 -20.91 -39.68
C ALA A 140 -3.10 -20.92 -39.10
N GLY A 141 -2.14 -21.48 -39.83
CA GLY A 141 -0.74 -21.52 -39.42
C GLY A 141 -0.13 -20.13 -39.26
N ALA A 142 -0.35 -19.23 -40.22
CA ALA A 142 0.14 -17.85 -40.14
C ALA A 142 -0.48 -17.09 -38.95
N LEU A 143 -1.79 -17.18 -38.75
CA LEU A 143 -2.48 -16.50 -37.64
C LEU A 143 -2.00 -17.00 -36.26
N LEU A 144 -1.94 -18.33 -36.10
CA LEU A 144 -1.48 -18.94 -34.86
C LEU A 144 0.00 -18.63 -34.59
N LEU A 145 0.84 -18.63 -35.62
CA LEU A 145 2.24 -18.27 -35.51
C LEU A 145 2.43 -16.82 -35.04
N VAL A 146 1.71 -15.87 -35.63
CA VAL A 146 1.74 -14.45 -35.21
C VAL A 146 1.30 -14.29 -33.76
N MET A 147 0.27 -15.02 -33.33
CA MET A 147 -0.21 -14.98 -31.95
C MET A 147 0.84 -15.49 -30.96
N VAL A 148 1.51 -16.60 -31.28
CA VAL A 148 2.61 -17.16 -30.48
C VAL A 148 3.80 -16.20 -30.45
N LEU A 149 4.20 -15.64 -31.60
CA LEU A 149 5.31 -14.67 -31.67
C LEU A 149 5.01 -13.39 -30.87
N SER A 150 3.78 -12.88 -30.95
CA SER A 150 3.35 -11.69 -30.20
C SER A 150 3.39 -11.94 -28.69
N ALA A 151 2.99 -13.13 -28.24
CA ALA A 151 3.08 -13.51 -26.83
C ALA A 151 4.55 -13.60 -26.35
N VAL A 152 5.44 -14.19 -27.16
CA VAL A 152 6.87 -14.27 -26.85
C VAL A 152 7.49 -12.87 -26.81
N ALA A 153 7.17 -12.02 -27.78
CA ALA A 153 7.63 -10.62 -27.81
C ALA A 153 7.12 -9.85 -26.58
N GLY A 154 5.84 -9.97 -26.25
CA GLY A 154 5.25 -9.38 -25.04
C GLY A 154 5.98 -9.84 -23.77
N TYR A 155 6.28 -11.14 -23.65
CA TYR A 155 7.02 -11.67 -22.50
C TYR A 155 8.44 -11.09 -22.39
N ILE A 156 9.17 -11.00 -23.50
CA ILE A 156 10.53 -10.44 -23.54
C ILE A 156 10.51 -8.95 -23.19
N VAL A 157 9.58 -8.20 -23.79
CA VAL A 157 9.43 -6.75 -23.57
C VAL A 157 9.02 -6.46 -22.13
N SER A 158 8.05 -7.19 -21.55
CA SER A 158 7.66 -7.00 -20.15
C SER A 158 8.84 -7.16 -19.20
N ARG A 159 9.69 -8.17 -19.42
CA ARG A 159 10.90 -8.36 -18.60
C ARG A 159 11.99 -7.32 -18.84
N GLY A 160 12.14 -6.85 -20.07
CA GLY A 160 13.12 -5.82 -20.42
C GLY A 160 12.71 -4.43 -19.89
N LEU A 161 11.43 -4.10 -19.97
CA LEU A 161 10.88 -2.82 -19.54
C LEU A 161 10.83 -2.71 -18.00
N GLU A 162 10.49 -3.82 -17.31
CA GLU A 162 10.59 -3.92 -15.85
C GLU A 162 12.00 -3.63 -15.31
N GLN A 163 13.04 -4.02 -16.06
CA GLN A 163 14.44 -3.76 -15.71
C GLN A 163 14.92 -2.36 -16.12
N ALA A 164 14.42 -1.81 -17.23
CA ALA A 164 14.86 -0.52 -17.76
C ALA A 164 14.24 0.70 -17.05
N MET A 165 13.04 0.56 -16.47
CA MET A 165 12.30 1.68 -15.84
C MET A 165 12.54 1.82 -14.33
N GLY A 166 13.44 1.01 -13.76
CA GLY A 166 13.81 1.09 -12.35
C GLY A 166 15.10 1.86 -12.12
N LEU A 167 15.00 3.04 -11.51
CA LEU A 167 16.06 3.67 -10.70
C LEU A 167 16.85 2.61 -9.91
N PRO A 168 18.12 2.82 -9.52
CA PRO A 168 18.92 1.84 -8.78
C PRO A 168 18.29 1.50 -7.41
N ARG A 169 17.32 0.57 -7.42
CA ARG A 169 16.40 0.18 -6.34
C ARG A 169 17.09 -0.61 -5.23
N THR A 170 18.38 -0.88 -5.37
CA THR A 170 19.22 -1.56 -4.38
C THR A 170 19.91 -0.60 -3.41
N ALA A 171 19.79 0.72 -3.56
CA ALA A 171 20.50 1.67 -2.69
C ALA A 171 19.73 2.09 -1.43
N LEU A 172 18.39 1.98 -1.41
CA LEU A 172 17.59 2.45 -0.28
C LEU A 172 17.87 1.63 1.00
N LYS A 173 17.92 2.32 2.13
CA LYS A 173 18.10 1.77 3.48
C LYS A 173 17.19 2.55 4.41
N GLU A 174 16.64 1.90 5.42
CA GLU A 174 15.70 2.52 6.36
C GLU A 174 14.44 3.09 5.67
N HIS A 175 14.13 2.61 4.45
CA HIS A 175 12.97 3.04 3.66
C HIS A 175 11.71 2.27 4.05
N PHE A 176 10.58 2.75 3.58
CA PHE A 176 9.26 2.17 3.82
C PHE A 176 8.79 1.47 2.56
N VAL A 177 8.30 0.25 2.70
CA VAL A 177 7.73 -0.53 1.60
C VAL A 177 6.23 -0.54 1.74
N VAL A 178 5.50 -0.10 0.71
CA VAL A 178 4.03 -0.13 0.70
C VAL A 178 3.56 -1.14 -0.35
N VAL A 179 2.79 -2.13 0.06
CA VAL A 179 2.24 -3.18 -0.80
C VAL A 179 0.77 -2.90 -1.09
N GLY A 180 0.47 -2.74 -2.37
CA GLY A 180 -0.84 -2.34 -2.89
C GLY A 180 -0.98 -0.83 -2.99
N LEU A 181 -1.33 -0.33 -4.18
CA LEU A 181 -1.55 1.08 -4.51
C LEU A 181 -3.00 1.44 -4.76
N GLY A 182 -3.94 0.62 -4.26
CA GLY A 182 -5.35 0.98 -4.23
C GLY A 182 -5.63 2.27 -3.44
N ASN A 183 -6.91 2.58 -3.21
CA ASN A 183 -7.36 3.84 -2.59
C ASN A 183 -6.63 4.21 -1.29
N ILE A 184 -6.28 3.22 -0.47
CA ILE A 184 -5.56 3.41 0.79
C ILE A 184 -4.06 3.51 0.56
N GLY A 185 -3.49 2.58 -0.20
CA GLY A 185 -2.06 2.52 -0.48
C GLY A 185 -1.50 3.79 -1.09
N HIS A 186 -2.19 4.35 -2.08
CA HIS A 186 -1.80 5.64 -2.66
C HIS A 186 -1.71 6.74 -1.59
N ARG A 187 -2.74 6.88 -0.73
CA ARG A 187 -2.77 7.89 0.34
C ARG A 187 -1.66 7.68 1.37
N VAL A 188 -1.37 6.43 1.72
CA VAL A 188 -0.27 6.09 2.63
C VAL A 188 1.07 6.52 2.03
N VAL A 189 1.32 6.18 0.76
CA VAL A 189 2.55 6.55 0.05
C VAL A 189 2.71 8.07 -0.03
N THR A 190 1.66 8.80 -0.44
CA THR A 190 1.68 10.27 -0.50
C THR A 190 2.00 10.87 0.87
N ARG A 191 1.34 10.38 1.94
CA ARG A 191 1.53 10.94 3.28
C ARG A 191 2.92 10.68 3.83
N LEU A 192 3.46 9.47 3.62
CA LEU A 192 4.84 9.16 4.02
C LEU A 192 5.85 10.01 3.25
N HIS A 193 5.62 10.23 1.96
CA HIS A 193 6.47 11.07 1.14
C HIS A 193 6.41 12.56 1.57
N GLU A 194 5.23 13.09 1.90
CA GLU A 194 5.07 14.44 2.47
C GLU A 194 5.85 14.61 3.78
N TYR A 195 6.03 13.55 4.56
CA TYR A 195 6.87 13.56 5.76
C TYR A 195 8.38 13.41 5.48
N GLY A 196 8.80 13.43 4.21
CA GLY A 196 10.20 13.36 3.80
C GLY A 196 10.83 11.98 4.00
N VAL A 197 10.02 10.93 3.98
CA VAL A 197 10.46 9.54 4.15
C VAL A 197 10.67 8.90 2.79
N ASP A 198 11.75 8.12 2.64
CA ASP A 198 11.97 7.30 1.45
C ASP A 198 10.95 6.16 1.41
N VAL A 199 10.14 6.12 0.35
CA VAL A 199 9.08 5.12 0.15
C VAL A 199 9.28 4.39 -1.16
N LEU A 200 9.08 3.08 -1.15
CA LEU A 200 8.97 2.24 -2.34
C LEU A 200 7.59 1.58 -2.35
N ALA A 201 6.88 1.69 -3.47
CA ALA A 201 5.58 1.06 -3.65
C ALA A 201 5.70 -0.25 -4.45
N ILE A 202 4.87 -1.24 -4.11
CA ILE A 202 4.73 -2.51 -4.83
C ILE A 202 3.27 -2.65 -5.27
N GLU A 203 3.04 -2.98 -6.54
CA GLU A 203 1.70 -3.20 -7.11
C GLU A 203 1.70 -4.41 -8.04
N SER A 204 0.71 -5.30 -7.92
CA SER A 204 0.64 -6.55 -8.69
C SER A 204 0.00 -6.36 -10.06
N GLY A 205 -0.84 -5.34 -10.23
CA GLY A 205 -1.43 -4.98 -11.52
C GLY A 205 -0.48 -4.18 -12.41
N THR A 206 -0.49 -4.45 -13.71
CA THR A 206 0.18 -3.62 -14.74
C THR A 206 -0.57 -2.33 -15.04
N ASP A 207 -1.40 -1.88 -14.10
CA ASP A 207 -2.23 -0.71 -14.30
C ASP A 207 -1.34 0.54 -14.36
N ILE A 208 -1.22 1.06 -15.57
CA ILE A 208 -0.38 2.21 -15.92
C ILE A 208 -0.82 3.45 -15.15
N ARG A 209 -2.07 3.49 -14.64
CA ARG A 209 -2.60 4.62 -13.85
C ARG A 209 -1.68 5.00 -12.70
N PHE A 210 -1.16 4.03 -11.95
CA PHE A 210 -0.36 4.33 -10.77
C PHE A 210 1.01 4.96 -11.08
N SER A 211 1.58 4.65 -12.26
CA SER A 211 2.84 5.25 -12.72
C SER A 211 2.74 6.76 -12.98
N ASN A 212 1.54 7.26 -13.28
CA ASN A 212 1.30 8.68 -13.57
C ASN A 212 0.83 9.48 -12.35
N ILE A 213 0.32 8.80 -11.32
CA ILE A 213 -0.26 9.45 -10.13
C ILE A 213 0.81 9.65 -9.04
N LEU A 214 1.77 8.73 -8.93
CA LEU A 214 2.84 8.87 -7.96
C LEU A 214 3.82 9.98 -8.35
N PRO A 215 4.32 10.78 -7.39
CA PRO A 215 5.46 11.66 -7.62
C PRO A 215 6.62 10.89 -8.24
N ARG A 216 7.31 11.50 -9.22
CA ARG A 216 8.40 10.84 -9.98
C ARG A 216 9.54 10.31 -9.11
N GLU A 217 9.65 10.81 -7.89
CA GLU A 217 10.68 10.45 -6.91
C GLU A 217 10.39 9.13 -6.18
N ILE A 218 9.15 8.63 -6.24
CA ILE A 218 8.74 7.40 -5.55
C ILE A 218 8.93 6.20 -6.48
N PRO A 219 9.85 5.26 -6.16
CA PRO A 219 10.02 4.06 -6.96
C PRO A 219 8.80 3.13 -6.86
N LEU A 220 8.33 2.65 -8.01
CA LEU A 220 7.24 1.66 -8.14
C LEU A 220 7.76 0.33 -8.69
N LEU A 221 7.61 -0.74 -7.91
CA LEU A 221 7.89 -2.12 -8.31
C LEU A 221 6.60 -2.82 -8.72
N TYR A 222 6.57 -3.33 -9.95
CA TYR A 222 5.48 -4.19 -10.40
C TYR A 222 5.76 -5.64 -10.01
N GLY A 223 4.82 -6.27 -9.32
CA GLY A 223 4.95 -7.64 -8.85
C GLY A 223 3.99 -7.96 -7.71
N ASP A 224 3.75 -9.25 -7.52
CA ASP A 224 2.96 -9.74 -6.39
C ASP A 224 3.75 -9.55 -5.08
N GLY A 225 3.22 -8.71 -4.19
CA GLY A 225 3.81 -8.46 -2.87
C GLY A 225 3.79 -9.66 -1.92
N THR A 226 3.19 -10.78 -2.32
CA THR A 226 3.29 -12.06 -1.62
C THR A 226 4.44 -12.94 -2.13
N ASP A 227 5.09 -12.60 -3.25
CA ASP A 227 6.25 -13.32 -3.77
C ASP A 227 7.53 -12.83 -3.05
N PRO A 228 8.25 -13.73 -2.35
CA PRO A 228 9.48 -13.38 -1.64
C PRO A 228 10.52 -12.67 -2.52
N ARG A 229 10.57 -12.99 -3.82
CA ARG A 229 11.54 -12.39 -4.76
C ARG A 229 11.23 -10.94 -5.06
N VAL A 230 9.95 -10.57 -5.06
CA VAL A 230 9.50 -9.18 -5.25
C VAL A 230 9.85 -8.37 -4.00
N LEU A 231 9.57 -8.90 -2.81
CA LEU A 231 9.95 -8.29 -1.54
C LEU A 231 11.47 -8.12 -1.38
N GLN A 232 12.25 -9.12 -1.80
CA GLN A 232 13.70 -9.01 -1.83
C GLN A 232 14.19 -7.92 -2.80
N SER A 233 13.58 -7.83 -3.98
CA SER A 233 13.88 -6.80 -4.98
C SER A 233 13.51 -5.39 -4.49
N ALA A 234 12.48 -5.29 -3.64
CA ALA A 234 12.09 -4.08 -2.92
C ALA A 234 13.03 -3.71 -1.76
N GLY A 235 14.00 -4.57 -1.43
CA GLY A 235 14.97 -4.34 -0.37
C GLY A 235 14.39 -4.46 1.04
N VAL A 236 13.37 -5.29 1.25
CA VAL A 236 12.70 -5.49 2.54
C VAL A 236 13.67 -5.87 3.68
N GLU A 237 14.75 -6.59 3.37
CA GLU A 237 15.86 -6.90 4.29
C GLU A 237 16.45 -5.67 5.01
N ARG A 238 16.35 -4.48 4.41
CA ARG A 238 16.88 -3.20 4.93
C ARG A 238 15.80 -2.14 5.15
N ALA A 239 14.54 -2.51 4.95
CA ALA A 239 13.42 -1.61 5.13
C ALA A 239 13.13 -1.42 6.62
N ARG A 240 12.70 -0.21 6.98
CA ARG A 240 12.29 0.12 8.34
C ARG A 240 10.88 -0.38 8.65
N ALA A 241 10.00 -0.34 7.66
CA ALA A 241 8.63 -0.81 7.80
C ALA A 241 8.06 -1.34 6.47
N LEU A 242 7.12 -2.27 6.59
CA LEU A 242 6.27 -2.72 5.51
C LEU A 242 4.80 -2.44 5.84
N VAL A 243 4.10 -1.80 4.92
CA VAL A 243 2.69 -1.47 5.02
C VAL A 243 1.93 -2.23 3.93
N ALA A 244 1.14 -3.24 4.30
CA ALA A 244 0.36 -4.04 3.35
C ALA A 244 -1.12 -3.68 3.40
N VAL A 245 -1.62 -3.08 2.32
CA VAL A 245 -2.95 -2.43 2.29
C VAL A 245 -3.76 -2.79 1.03
N THR A 246 -3.52 -3.99 0.49
CA THR A 246 -4.30 -4.58 -0.61
C THR A 246 -5.75 -4.84 -0.18
N ASP A 247 -6.57 -5.24 -1.14
CA ASP A 247 -7.96 -5.67 -0.94
C ASP A 247 -8.11 -7.11 -0.41
N SER A 248 -7.01 -7.84 -0.22
CA SER A 248 -7.02 -9.20 0.32
C SER A 248 -6.31 -9.27 1.68
N ASP A 249 -7.08 -9.58 2.73
CA ASP A 249 -6.54 -9.82 4.08
C ASP A 249 -5.45 -10.89 4.05
N MET A 250 -5.68 -11.97 3.31
CA MET A 250 -4.72 -13.06 3.18
C MET A 250 -3.42 -12.60 2.52
N ALA A 251 -3.50 -11.77 1.47
CA ALA A 251 -2.31 -11.23 0.83
C ALA A 251 -1.55 -10.28 1.76
N ASN A 252 -2.25 -9.44 2.51
CA ASN A 252 -1.64 -8.51 3.47
C ASN A 252 -0.90 -9.24 4.59
N LEU A 253 -1.54 -10.26 5.18
CA LEU A 253 -0.94 -11.09 6.22
C LEU A 253 0.27 -11.87 5.70
N ARG A 254 0.15 -12.44 4.50
CA ARG A 254 1.26 -13.17 3.87
C ARG A 254 2.44 -12.26 3.56
N ALA A 255 2.21 -11.09 2.98
CA ALA A 255 3.27 -10.12 2.72
C ALA A 255 3.98 -9.68 4.01
N ALA A 256 3.24 -9.46 5.09
CA ALA A 256 3.82 -9.13 6.39
C ALA A 256 4.65 -10.29 6.98
N HIS A 257 4.16 -11.52 6.88
CA HIS A 257 4.88 -12.70 7.34
C HIS A 257 6.19 -12.91 6.57
N GLU A 258 6.15 -12.89 5.23
CA GLU A 258 7.35 -13.03 4.39
C GLU A 258 8.35 -11.91 4.64
N ALA A 259 7.87 -10.69 4.90
CA ALA A 259 8.73 -9.57 5.26
C ALA A 259 9.44 -9.77 6.61
N ARG A 260 8.73 -10.34 7.61
CA ARG A 260 9.30 -10.67 8.92
C ARG A 260 10.35 -11.77 8.81
N GLU A 261 10.11 -12.78 7.97
CA GLU A 261 11.10 -13.85 7.70
C GLU A 261 12.40 -13.27 7.12
N MET A 262 12.31 -12.28 6.22
CA MET A 262 13.49 -11.63 5.64
C MET A 262 14.16 -10.62 6.57
N ASN A 263 13.36 -9.91 7.36
CA ASN A 263 13.83 -8.88 8.29
C ASN A 263 13.08 -9.03 9.63
N PRO A 264 13.66 -9.77 10.59
CA PRO A 264 13.03 -10.00 11.89
C PRO A 264 12.68 -8.73 12.67
N THR A 265 13.33 -7.60 12.34
CA THR A 265 13.14 -6.30 13.03
C THR A 265 12.21 -5.34 12.30
N ILE A 266 11.69 -5.70 11.12
CA ILE A 266 10.86 -4.78 10.32
C ILE A 266 9.56 -4.43 11.03
N ARG A 267 9.12 -3.18 10.99
CA ARG A 267 7.78 -2.86 11.49
C ARG A 267 6.72 -3.25 10.47
N THR A 268 5.74 -4.08 10.82
CA THR A 268 4.65 -4.48 9.90
C THR A 268 3.33 -3.81 10.27
N VAL A 269 2.71 -3.16 9.29
CA VAL A 269 1.38 -2.55 9.41
C VAL A 269 0.49 -3.16 8.32
N VAL A 270 -0.59 -3.83 8.70
CA VAL A 270 -1.47 -4.50 7.75
C VAL A 270 -2.89 -3.97 7.82
N ARG A 271 -3.52 -3.89 6.66
CA ARG A 271 -4.97 -3.74 6.55
C ARG A 271 -5.64 -5.07 6.78
N VAL A 272 -6.68 -5.07 7.60
CA VAL A 272 -7.56 -6.21 7.86
C VAL A 272 -9.02 -5.77 7.72
N PHE A 273 -9.84 -6.50 6.98
CA PHE A 273 -11.27 -6.24 6.85
C PHE A 273 -12.08 -6.96 7.92
N SER A 274 -11.68 -8.18 8.28
CA SER A 274 -12.42 -8.99 9.25
C SER A 274 -12.05 -8.60 10.68
N GLU A 275 -13.02 -8.10 11.45
CA GLU A 275 -12.90 -7.81 12.89
C GLU A 275 -12.46 -9.05 13.68
N ARG A 276 -13.09 -10.20 13.39
CA ARG A 276 -12.70 -11.49 13.98
C ARG A 276 -11.25 -11.84 13.71
N LEU A 277 -10.75 -11.53 12.51
CA LEU A 277 -9.37 -11.80 12.14
C LEU A 277 -8.42 -10.83 12.87
N ALA A 278 -8.79 -9.56 13.03
CA ALA A 278 -8.03 -8.60 13.83
C ALA A 278 -7.95 -8.99 15.32
N GLU A 279 -9.05 -9.52 15.88
CA GLU A 279 -9.13 -10.00 17.27
C GLU A 279 -8.39 -11.34 17.48
N GLN A 280 -8.59 -12.33 16.60
CA GLN A 280 -7.98 -13.65 16.70
C GLN A 280 -6.48 -13.67 16.37
N LEU A 281 -6.04 -12.78 15.46
CA LEU A 281 -4.63 -12.67 15.09
C LEU A 281 -3.84 -11.73 15.99
N GLY A 282 -4.37 -11.40 17.18
CA GLY A 282 -3.79 -10.47 18.15
C GLY A 282 -2.27 -10.47 18.03
N ALA A 283 -1.74 -9.32 17.57
CA ALA A 283 -0.40 -8.96 17.08
C ALA A 283 0.79 -9.94 17.23
N GLN A 284 0.80 -10.77 18.27
CA GLN A 284 1.87 -11.68 18.65
C GLN A 284 1.92 -12.98 17.83
N THR A 285 0.79 -13.55 17.37
CA THR A 285 0.79 -14.91 16.78
C THR A 285 1.39 -14.99 15.38
N LEU A 286 1.33 -13.91 14.58
CA LEU A 286 1.88 -13.85 13.22
C LEU A 286 3.08 -12.89 13.09
N GLY A 287 3.56 -12.31 14.19
CA GLY A 287 4.64 -11.32 14.16
C GLY A 287 4.23 -10.01 13.47
N ILE A 288 2.96 -9.62 13.61
CA ILE A 288 2.38 -8.42 13.00
C ILE A 288 2.29 -7.32 14.05
N ASP A 289 2.98 -6.20 13.84
CA ASP A 289 3.03 -5.16 14.86
C ASP A 289 1.70 -4.38 14.97
N VAL A 290 1.05 -4.12 13.84
CA VAL A 290 -0.19 -3.34 13.79
C VAL A 290 -1.14 -3.89 12.73
N ALA A 291 -2.38 -4.16 13.13
CA ALA A 291 -3.49 -4.48 12.24
C ALA A 291 -4.55 -3.37 12.33
N LEU A 292 -4.96 -2.81 11.19
CA LEU A 292 -5.95 -1.74 11.12
C LEU A 292 -7.10 -2.13 10.19
N ASN A 293 -8.34 -1.85 10.64
CA ASN A 293 -9.52 -1.88 9.79
C ASN A 293 -9.93 -0.46 9.42
N PRO A 294 -9.68 -0.01 8.17
CA PRO A 294 -10.03 1.34 7.71
C PRO A 294 -11.52 1.65 7.81
N SER A 295 -12.38 0.64 7.68
CA SER A 295 -13.83 0.81 7.74
C SER A 295 -14.30 1.17 9.15
N ILE A 296 -13.70 0.60 10.19
CA ILE A 296 -14.03 0.93 11.58
C ILE A 296 -13.60 2.36 11.89
N SER A 297 -12.36 2.71 11.52
CA SER A 297 -11.83 4.06 11.74
C SER A 297 -12.65 5.13 11.02
N ALA A 298 -13.02 4.87 9.75
CA ALA A 298 -13.86 5.79 8.99
C ALA A 298 -15.29 5.84 9.55
N GLY A 299 -15.88 4.70 9.89
CA GLY A 299 -17.24 4.59 10.42
C GLY A 299 -17.44 5.41 11.69
N ALA A 300 -16.49 5.38 12.62
CA ALA A 300 -16.53 6.20 13.83
C ALA A 300 -16.58 7.70 13.50
N THR A 301 -15.78 8.16 12.54
CA THR A 301 -15.78 9.56 12.12
C THR A 301 -17.07 9.95 11.40
N PHE A 302 -17.59 9.11 10.49
CA PHE A 302 -18.86 9.37 9.81
C PHE A 302 -20.03 9.44 10.79
N ALA A 303 -20.10 8.52 11.75
CA ALA A 303 -21.10 8.55 12.80
C ALA A 303 -20.99 9.83 13.64
N ALA A 304 -19.78 10.20 14.06
CA ALA A 304 -19.54 11.43 14.82
C ALA A 304 -20.00 12.68 14.05
N CYS A 305 -19.66 12.80 12.76
CA CYS A 305 -20.10 13.92 11.92
C CYS A 305 -21.62 13.97 11.69
N ALA A 306 -22.31 12.82 11.75
CA ALA A 306 -23.77 12.78 11.65
C ALA A 306 -24.46 13.19 12.98
N LEU A 307 -23.76 13.05 14.10
CA LEU A 307 -24.30 13.25 15.45
C LEU A 307 -23.99 14.63 16.02
N ALA A 308 -22.91 15.28 15.58
CA ALA A 308 -22.48 16.57 16.09
C ALA A 308 -21.89 17.47 14.98
N ASP A 309 -22.01 18.78 15.17
CA ASP A 309 -21.37 19.77 14.31
C ASP A 309 -19.89 19.97 14.67
N GLY A 310 -19.10 20.45 13.71
CA GLY A 310 -17.70 20.81 13.93
C GLY A 310 -16.75 19.63 14.18
N VAL A 311 -17.18 18.38 13.95
CA VAL A 311 -16.34 17.18 14.14
C VAL A 311 -15.14 17.19 13.20
N LEU A 312 -13.96 16.96 13.77
CA LEU A 312 -12.70 16.78 13.06
C LEU A 312 -12.33 15.30 12.92
N ALA A 313 -12.62 14.49 13.95
CA ALA A 313 -12.37 13.05 13.94
C ALA A 313 -13.28 12.33 14.94
N GLY A 314 -13.68 11.10 14.60
CA GLY A 314 -14.34 10.17 15.52
C GLY A 314 -13.46 8.94 15.74
N ILE A 315 -13.35 8.51 17.00
CA ILE A 315 -12.54 7.38 17.43
C ILE A 315 -13.45 6.40 18.17
N SER A 316 -13.50 5.15 17.70
CA SER A 316 -14.18 4.08 18.42
C SER A 316 -13.22 3.44 19.42
N MET A 317 -13.64 3.33 20.69
CA MET A 317 -12.90 2.68 21.76
C MET A 317 -13.84 1.75 22.52
N GLY A 318 -13.85 0.47 22.14
CA GLY A 318 -14.87 -0.48 22.59
C GLY A 318 -16.24 -0.04 22.10
N GLU A 319 -17.20 0.10 23.00
CA GLU A 319 -18.55 0.60 22.68
C GLU A 319 -18.67 2.13 22.73
N ARG A 320 -17.58 2.84 23.05
CA ARG A 320 -17.59 4.29 23.24
C ARG A 320 -17.14 5.00 21.97
N LEU A 321 -17.87 6.03 21.59
CA LEU A 321 -17.50 6.95 20.52
C LEU A 321 -16.88 8.20 21.13
N LEU A 322 -15.57 8.37 20.97
CA LEU A 322 -14.89 9.62 21.29
C LEU A 322 -14.92 10.53 20.07
N VAL A 323 -15.25 11.79 20.30
CA VAL A 323 -15.40 12.81 19.25
C VAL A 323 -14.38 13.91 19.52
N ILE A 324 -13.56 14.20 18.52
CA ILE A 324 -12.70 15.38 18.48
C ILE A 324 -13.41 16.41 17.59
N ARG A 325 -13.76 17.57 18.14
CA ARG A 325 -14.46 18.62 17.41
C ARG A 325 -13.98 20.01 17.76
N LYS A 326 -14.33 20.97 16.91
CA LYS A 326 -14.20 22.40 17.19
C LYS A 326 -15.36 22.86 18.08
N ALA A 327 -15.07 23.72 19.05
CA ALA A 327 -16.04 24.32 19.96
C ALA A 327 -15.64 25.77 20.27
N PHE A 328 -16.62 26.67 20.36
CA PHE A 328 -16.41 28.09 20.67
C PHE A 328 -16.85 28.44 22.08
N ALA A 329 -15.93 28.96 22.88
CA ALA A 329 -16.20 29.36 24.25
C ALA A 329 -17.28 30.43 24.33
N GLN A 330 -18.37 30.11 25.02
CA GLN A 330 -19.42 31.05 25.39
C GLN A 330 -19.45 31.13 26.92
N LEU A 331 -18.79 32.15 27.46
CA LEU A 331 -18.78 32.47 28.89
C LEU A 331 -19.40 33.84 29.08
N ALA A 332 -19.93 34.13 30.28
CA ALA A 332 -20.33 35.49 30.61
C ALA A 332 -19.12 36.43 30.49
N SER A 333 -19.32 37.65 29.97
CA SER A 333 -18.26 38.63 29.78
C SER A 333 -17.43 38.80 31.06
N ASP A 334 -16.10 38.79 30.91
CA ASP A 334 -15.08 38.81 31.98
C ASP A 334 -14.91 37.52 32.81
N GLN A 335 -15.68 36.46 32.55
CA GLN A 335 -15.44 35.16 33.19
C GLN A 335 -14.38 34.36 32.44
N THR A 336 -13.57 33.65 33.22
CA THR A 336 -12.61 32.67 32.72
C THR A 336 -12.80 31.36 33.45
N ILE A 337 -12.66 30.25 32.74
CA ILE A 337 -12.68 28.90 33.32
C ILE A 337 -11.34 28.21 33.08
N GLU A 338 -10.80 27.57 34.10
CA GLU A 338 -9.63 26.71 33.91
C GLU A 338 -10.00 25.46 33.11
N ALA A 339 -9.16 25.06 32.16
CA ALA A 339 -9.44 23.96 31.25
C ALA A 339 -9.79 22.64 31.98
N HIS A 340 -9.16 22.33 33.12
CA HIS A 340 -9.48 21.12 33.88
C HIS A 340 -10.93 21.08 34.40
N ARG A 341 -11.53 22.25 34.71
CA ARG A 341 -12.92 22.31 35.19
C ARG A 341 -13.92 21.94 34.10
N LEU A 342 -13.60 22.20 32.82
CA LEU A 342 -14.43 21.76 31.69
C LEU A 342 -14.45 20.23 31.59
N ARG A 343 -13.31 19.58 31.85
CA ARG A 343 -13.22 18.12 31.90
C ARG A 343 -14.03 17.54 33.06
N GLU A 344 -13.93 18.14 34.26
CA GLU A 344 -14.63 17.65 35.45
C GLU A 344 -16.15 17.86 35.38
N SER A 345 -16.58 19.04 34.94
CA SER A 345 -18.01 19.40 34.93
C SER A 345 -18.75 18.93 33.68
N GLN A 346 -18.10 18.91 32.53
CA GLN A 346 -18.74 18.67 31.23
C GLN A 346 -18.14 17.47 30.47
N GLY A 347 -17.11 16.81 31.00
CA GLY A 347 -16.48 15.68 30.32
C GLY A 347 -15.68 16.06 29.06
N MET A 348 -15.47 17.36 28.83
CA MET A 348 -14.74 17.87 27.67
C MET A 348 -13.27 18.07 28.00
N LEU A 349 -12.41 17.33 27.32
CA LEU A 349 -10.97 17.56 27.38
C LEU A 349 -10.57 18.57 26.30
N VAL A 350 -10.13 19.76 26.71
CA VAL A 350 -9.57 20.76 25.80
C VAL A 350 -8.17 20.32 25.39
N LEU A 351 -7.95 20.09 24.09
CA LEU A 351 -6.67 19.68 23.54
C LEU A 351 -5.86 20.88 23.06
N PHE A 352 -6.50 21.74 22.26
CA PHE A 352 -5.85 22.88 21.64
C PHE A 352 -6.74 24.12 21.65
N ARG A 353 -6.11 25.29 21.67
CA ARG A 353 -6.72 26.58 21.34
C ARG A 353 -6.25 27.00 19.96
N VAL A 354 -7.18 27.38 19.08
CA VAL A 354 -6.88 27.92 17.76
C VAL A 354 -6.60 29.42 17.90
N THR A 355 -5.45 29.88 17.41
CA THR A 355 -5.09 31.30 17.49
C THR A 355 -5.65 32.06 16.28
N PRO A 356 -6.25 33.25 16.44
CA PRO A 356 -6.81 34.00 15.31
C PRO A 356 -5.77 34.44 14.26
N ASP A 357 -4.56 34.80 14.70
CA ASP A 357 -3.55 35.47 13.85
C ASP A 357 -2.56 34.53 13.15
N SER A 358 -2.63 33.24 13.44
CA SER A 358 -1.87 32.22 12.73
C SER A 358 -2.68 30.95 12.75
N SER A 359 -2.75 30.21 11.66
CA SER A 359 -3.33 28.85 11.60
C SER A 359 -2.59 27.81 12.48
N GLY A 360 -1.84 28.28 13.48
CA GLY A 360 -1.28 27.50 14.56
C GLY A 360 -2.32 27.14 15.61
N VAL A 361 -2.04 26.03 16.28
CA VAL A 361 -2.81 25.52 17.42
C VAL A 361 -1.87 25.52 18.63
N GLU A 362 -2.33 26.09 19.73
CA GLU A 362 -1.62 26.07 21.00
C GLU A 362 -2.13 24.90 21.85
N VAL A 363 -1.22 24.12 22.44
CA VAL A 363 -1.60 23.05 23.37
C VAL A 363 -2.08 23.66 24.68
N VAL A 364 -3.30 23.32 25.08
CA VAL A 364 -3.90 23.82 26.32
C VAL A 364 -3.51 22.90 27.48
N ARG A 365 -3.03 23.48 28.58
CA ARG A 365 -2.72 22.79 29.84
C ARG A 365 -3.89 22.89 30.81
N GLU A 366 -3.89 22.03 31.82
CA GLU A 366 -4.98 21.93 32.80
C GLU A 366 -5.30 23.23 33.56
N ALA A 367 -4.28 24.07 33.82
CA ALA A 367 -4.40 25.34 34.52
C ALA A 367 -4.60 26.54 33.57
N ASP A 368 -4.61 26.33 32.25
CA ASP A 368 -4.78 27.42 31.30
C ASP A 368 -6.22 27.93 31.35
N LEU A 369 -6.36 29.26 31.35
CA LEU A 369 -7.64 29.94 31.44
C LEU A 369 -8.26 30.08 30.06
N ILE A 370 -9.45 29.52 29.88
CA ILE A 370 -10.32 29.67 28.70
C ILE A 370 -11.17 30.93 28.86
N ARG A 371 -11.25 31.73 27.80
CA ARG A 371 -12.02 32.97 27.74
C ARG A 371 -13.19 32.84 26.79
N ASP A 372 -14.18 33.70 26.97
CA ASP A 372 -15.26 33.88 25.99
C ASP A 372 -14.69 34.16 24.59
N GLY A 373 -15.27 33.53 23.57
CA GLY A 373 -14.86 33.62 22.18
C GLY A 373 -13.66 32.74 21.75
N ASP A 374 -12.99 32.04 22.68
CA ASP A 374 -11.90 31.13 22.31
C ASP A 374 -12.40 30.00 21.39
N GLU A 375 -11.74 29.81 20.23
CA GLU A 375 -11.93 28.61 19.41
C GLU A 375 -11.06 27.47 19.95
N LEU A 376 -11.70 26.37 20.34
CA LEU A 376 -11.08 25.23 20.98
C LEU A 376 -11.24 23.96 20.15
N ILE A 377 -10.23 23.09 20.20
CA ILE A 377 -10.36 21.70 19.78
C ILE A 377 -10.52 20.86 21.05
N VAL A 378 -11.69 20.25 21.20
CA VAL A 378 -12.05 19.46 22.37
C VAL A 378 -12.22 17.99 21.99
N MET A 379 -11.96 17.11 22.95
CA MET A 379 -12.28 15.69 22.89
C MET A 379 -13.31 15.36 23.96
N GLU A 380 -14.40 14.70 23.57
CA GLU A 380 -15.46 14.27 24.47
C GLU A 380 -15.99 12.88 24.09
N GLU A 381 -16.63 12.20 25.03
CA GLU A 381 -17.38 10.97 24.76
C GLU A 381 -18.79 11.34 24.30
N TYR A 382 -19.19 10.89 23.12
CA TYR A 382 -20.55 11.08 22.65
C TYR A 382 -21.51 10.20 23.47
N ARG A 383 -22.46 10.83 24.18
CA ARG A 383 -23.50 10.15 24.95
C ARG A 383 -24.86 10.39 24.32
N ALA A 384 -25.47 9.34 23.78
CA ALA A 384 -26.84 9.40 23.26
C ALA A 384 -27.81 9.72 24.41
N GLY A 385 -28.46 10.89 24.34
CA GLY A 385 -29.52 11.27 25.30
C GLY A 385 -29.31 12.56 26.08
N VAL A 386 -28.16 13.22 25.98
CA VAL A 386 -27.96 14.56 26.58
C VAL A 386 -28.33 15.64 25.57
N ARG A 387 -29.62 15.74 25.22
CA ARG A 387 -30.15 17.03 24.74
C ARG A 387 -30.32 17.90 25.98
N GLY A 388 -29.42 18.87 26.16
CA GLY A 388 -29.53 19.85 27.23
C GLY A 388 -29.00 19.38 28.59
N ALA A 389 -27.68 19.18 28.69
CA ALA A 389 -27.04 19.52 29.96
C ALA A 389 -27.15 21.05 30.13
N PRO A 390 -27.58 21.57 31.29
CA PRO A 390 -27.78 23.00 31.50
C PRO A 390 -26.45 23.73 31.28
N GLY A 391 -26.35 24.50 30.19
CA GLY A 391 -25.14 25.25 29.81
C GLY A 391 -24.50 24.91 28.46
N CYS A 392 -25.16 24.15 27.57
CA CYS A 392 -24.66 23.91 26.21
C CYS A 392 -24.80 25.16 25.30
N TYR A 393 -23.94 26.13 25.54
CA TYR A 393 -23.75 27.36 24.77
C TYR A 393 -22.58 27.19 23.78
N TRP A 394 -22.68 26.28 22.79
CA TRP A 394 -21.55 26.02 21.87
C TRP A 394 -22.06 25.75 20.46
N SER A 395 -22.40 26.82 19.74
CA SER A 395 -22.73 26.81 18.30
C SER A 395 -21.92 27.88 17.55
N GLU A 396 -21.76 27.70 16.24
CA GLU A 396 -21.09 28.67 15.34
C GLU A 396 -21.77 30.07 15.41
N PRO A 397 -21.03 31.19 15.29
CA PRO A 397 -21.59 32.54 15.31
C PRO A 397 -22.39 32.96 14.07
N SER A 398 -22.99 32.03 13.31
CA SER A 398 -23.73 32.39 12.10
C SER A 398 -24.74 31.33 11.64
N LYS A 399 -25.81 31.13 12.41
CA LYS A 399 -27.14 30.87 11.81
C LYS A 399 -28.14 31.78 12.51
N PRO A 400 -28.86 32.65 11.78
CA PRO A 400 -29.90 33.46 12.38
C PRO A 400 -30.97 32.52 12.95
N GLU A 401 -31.25 32.67 14.25
CA GLU A 401 -32.38 32.02 14.90
C GLU A 401 -33.65 32.37 14.14
N MET A 402 -34.23 31.39 13.46
CA MET A 402 -35.63 31.44 13.07
C MET A 402 -36.45 31.26 14.34
N VAL A 403 -36.84 32.40 14.90
CA VAL A 403 -37.87 32.58 15.91
C VAL A 403 -39.03 31.61 15.66
N GLY A 404 -39.26 30.72 16.62
CA GLY A 404 -40.39 29.81 16.66
C GLY A 404 -40.79 29.57 18.11
N ALA A 405 -41.66 30.44 18.61
CA ALA A 405 -42.18 30.44 19.96
C ALA A 405 -42.74 29.07 20.40
N SER A 406 -42.38 28.62 21.60
CA SER A 406 -43.33 28.03 22.56
C SER A 406 -42.69 27.95 23.95
N GLN A 407 -43.40 28.52 24.93
CA GLN A 407 -43.17 28.48 26.37
C GLN A 407 -42.98 27.03 26.88
N VAL A 408 -42.21 26.84 27.96
CA VAL A 408 -42.70 26.36 29.27
C VAL A 408 -41.69 26.77 30.37
N ALA A 409 -42.24 27.25 31.48
CA ALA A 409 -41.60 27.82 32.67
C ALA A 409 -40.87 26.81 33.58
N VAL A 410 -39.90 27.29 34.37
CA VAL A 410 -40.03 27.65 35.80
C VAL A 410 -39.22 28.90 36.07
#